data_AF-E4Y6L3-F1
#
_entry.id   AF-E4Y6L3-F1
#
_cell.length_a   1.000
_cell.length_b   1.000
_cell.length_c   1.000
_cell.angle_alpha   90.00
_cell.angle_beta   90.00
_cell.angle_gamma   90.00
#
_symmetry.space_group_name_H-M   'P 1'
#
loop_
_entity.id
_entity.type
_entity.pdbx_description
1 polymer ?
#
loop_
_entity_poly.entity_id
_entity_poly.type
_entity_poly.pdbx_seq_one_letter_code
_entity_poly.pdbx_strand_id
1 'polypeptide(L)'
;MEILQSKFFAASLGCPCQKIGENDFGRVIPGNSHPDSGVTKFYAQVETPIGGEQIDDFKFFIQFSENIENFKQYFAEDDFGDSTTNLVSITPGQNMISGEPYQFNFEALADSEELNFDVWFCDSQEVEDSQFKDCDEPDIPDGPLFNSTTEGYTTTEAPADFELEWTDVDGRRVAISAAPLSYKDARKACRAIGGALPWPKTQEENELINSLGSTWLGFSIDDHVSMAYENFQPITTRPFMNPNGQWSYGAMVMEKNFFCVEEKMDGCPDIFNGMELADLDGNWNVREDAKGAWMSFGDWPFKGFKPRTQVKYSCPKKIKTYKPWRRPSKKIQLTCIKMDNGQYDWVECNNKKCDAFDRCPWLNEPMRRNIDTILCPFPL
;
A
#
# COMPACT_ATOMS: atom_id res chain seq x y z
N MET A 1 11.15 21.68 5.88
CA MET A 1 10.03 21.27 5.02
C MET A 1 9.72 19.84 5.43
N GLU A 2 8.75 19.68 6.34
CA GLU A 2 8.39 18.38 6.90
C GLU A 2 7.86 17.48 5.78
N ILE A 3 8.54 16.35 5.59
CA ILE A 3 8.10 15.31 4.67
C ILE A 3 6.88 14.67 5.34
N LEU A 4 5.70 14.88 4.77
CA LEU A 4 4.51 14.09 5.06
C LEU A 4 4.80 12.66 4.60
N GLN A 5 5.44 11.87 5.48
CA GLN A 5 5.40 10.41 5.38
C GLN A 5 3.92 10.03 5.27
N SER A 6 3.61 9.11 4.35
CA SER A 6 2.33 8.41 4.30
C SER A 6 2.06 7.80 5.68
N LYS A 7 1.39 8.56 6.55
CA LYS A 7 0.96 8.11 7.87
C LYS A 7 -0.21 7.18 7.66
N PHE A 8 0.07 5.93 7.30
CA PHE A 8 -0.78 4.85 7.77
C PHE A 8 -0.57 4.83 9.28
N PHE A 9 -1.47 5.53 9.99
CA PHE A 9 -1.48 5.52 11.45
C PHE A 9 -1.64 4.06 11.87
N ALA A 10 -0.80 3.63 12.80
CA ALA A 10 -0.87 2.27 13.31
C ALA A 10 -2.26 2.08 13.92
N ALA A 11 -3.06 1.15 13.38
CA ALA A 11 -4.26 0.69 14.06
C ALA A 11 -3.87 0.29 15.51
N SER A 12 -4.74 0.57 16.48
CA SER A 12 -4.51 0.20 17.88
C SER A 12 -4.13 -1.29 17.97
N LEU A 13 -3.34 -1.67 18.96
CA LEU A 13 -2.66 -2.97 19.06
C LEU A 13 -3.57 -4.24 19.05
N GLY A 14 -4.88 -4.11 18.86
CA GLY A 14 -5.82 -5.22 18.68
C GLY A 14 -6.79 -5.08 17.51
N CYS A 15 -7.08 -3.87 17.00
CA CYS A 15 -8.08 -3.70 15.94
C CYS A 15 -7.42 -3.70 14.54
N PRO A 16 -7.86 -4.55 13.60
CA PRO A 16 -7.37 -4.51 12.22
C PRO A 16 -7.89 -3.29 11.44
N CYS A 17 -8.89 -2.59 11.97
CA CYS A 17 -9.54 -1.46 11.33
C CYS A 17 -9.19 -0.13 12.01
N GLN A 18 -9.36 0.96 11.27
CA GLN A 18 -9.17 2.32 11.77
C GLN A 18 -10.50 3.07 11.79
N LYS A 19 -10.86 3.64 12.94
CA LYS A 19 -12.05 4.46 13.09
C LYS A 19 -11.89 5.79 12.34
N ILE A 20 -12.87 6.13 11.51
CA ILE A 20 -12.88 7.36 10.71
C ILE A 20 -13.28 8.53 11.60
N GLY A 21 -12.48 9.60 11.56
CA GLY A 21 -12.62 10.76 12.44
C GLY A 21 -11.71 10.72 13.68
N GLU A 22 -11.06 9.58 13.96
CA GLU A 22 -9.99 9.50 14.96
C GLU A 22 -8.61 9.75 14.33
N ASN A 23 -7.70 10.38 15.07
CA ASN A 23 -6.31 10.61 14.66
C ASN A 23 -6.16 11.26 13.26
N ASP A 24 -7.05 12.20 12.93
CA ASP A 24 -7.14 12.87 11.61
C ASP A 24 -7.37 11.92 10.42
N PHE A 25 -7.82 10.69 10.67
CA PHE A 25 -8.11 9.72 9.63
C PHE A 25 -9.50 9.92 9.04
N GLY A 26 -9.57 10.80 8.05
CA GLY A 26 -10.81 11.09 7.35
C GLY A 26 -11.83 11.80 8.25
N ARG A 27 -13.09 11.80 7.82
CA ARG A 27 -14.20 12.36 8.59
C ARG A 27 -15.53 11.76 8.17
N VAL A 28 -16.42 11.70 9.14
CA VAL A 28 -17.84 11.38 8.94
C VAL A 28 -18.62 12.69 9.02
N ILE A 29 -19.42 12.98 8.00
CA ILE A 29 -20.24 14.19 7.92
C ILE A 29 -21.70 13.74 7.96
N PRO A 30 -22.40 13.88 9.10
CA PRO A 30 -23.84 13.67 9.17
C PRO A 30 -24.53 14.64 8.21
N GLY A 31 -25.40 14.09 7.36
CA GLY A 31 -26.23 14.84 6.44
C GLY A 31 -27.56 15.26 7.06
N ASN A 32 -28.54 15.57 6.21
CA ASN A 32 -29.88 15.92 6.67
C ASN A 32 -30.62 14.67 7.19
N SER A 33 -31.51 14.84 8.16
CA SER A 33 -32.52 13.85 8.53
C SER A 33 -33.92 14.40 8.24
N HIS A 34 -34.86 13.54 7.84
CA HIS A 34 -36.26 13.92 7.71
C HIS A 34 -37.21 12.74 7.94
N PRO A 35 -38.45 12.99 8.43
CA PRO A 35 -39.45 11.94 8.57
C PRO A 35 -39.83 11.32 7.22
N ASP A 36 -39.89 9.98 7.17
CA ASP A 36 -40.36 9.18 6.04
C ASP A 36 -41.24 8.04 6.56
N SER A 37 -42.54 8.07 6.25
CA SER A 37 -43.46 6.96 6.51
C SER A 37 -43.54 6.46 7.97
N GLY A 38 -43.22 7.32 8.95
CA GLY A 38 -43.26 6.99 10.38
C GLY A 38 -41.91 6.61 10.99
N VAL A 39 -40.86 6.55 10.18
CA VAL A 39 -39.45 6.44 10.59
C VAL A 39 -38.69 7.69 10.18
N THR A 40 -37.45 7.86 10.63
CA THR A 40 -36.57 8.95 10.20
C THR A 40 -35.58 8.44 9.15
N LYS A 41 -35.49 9.14 8.03
CA LYS A 41 -34.50 8.88 6.99
C LYS A 41 -33.24 9.71 7.25
N PHE A 42 -32.10 9.03 7.32
CA PHE A 42 -30.78 9.62 7.55
C PHE A 42 -29.91 9.55 6.30
N TYR A 43 -29.10 10.60 6.13
CA TYR A 43 -28.07 10.69 5.09
C TYR A 43 -26.73 10.99 5.75
N ALA A 44 -25.66 10.40 5.25
CA ALA A 44 -24.32 10.73 5.70
C ALA A 44 -23.31 10.61 4.56
N GLN A 45 -22.22 11.38 4.70
CA GLN A 45 -21.06 11.32 3.82
C GLN A 45 -19.86 10.86 4.63
N VAL A 46 -19.10 9.92 4.08
CA VAL A 46 -17.85 9.44 4.64
C VAL A 46 -16.73 9.89 3.72
N GLU A 47 -15.70 10.52 4.30
CA GLU A 47 -14.48 10.90 3.59
C GLU A 47 -13.28 10.17 4.21
N THR A 48 -12.49 9.49 3.40
CA THR A 48 -11.25 8.81 3.85
C THR A 48 -10.01 9.38 3.17
N PRO A 49 -8.85 9.37 3.85
CA PRO A 49 -7.59 9.82 3.28
C PRO A 49 -6.90 8.70 2.51
N ILE A 50 -7.66 7.79 1.89
CA ILE A 50 -7.12 6.70 1.08
C ILE A 50 -6.34 7.32 -0.07
N GLY A 51 -5.00 7.24 -0.04
CA GLY A 51 -4.14 7.97 -0.96
C GLY A 51 -4.45 7.72 -2.43
N GLY A 52 -3.82 8.47 -3.36
CA GLY A 52 -3.99 8.33 -4.81
C GLY A 52 -3.56 6.98 -5.44
N GLU A 53 -3.57 5.92 -4.65
CA GLU A 53 -3.41 4.51 -5.00
C GLU A 53 -4.79 3.85 -5.07
N GLN A 54 -4.91 2.86 -5.95
CA GLN A 54 -6.12 2.05 -6.03
C GLN A 54 -6.02 0.95 -4.99
N ILE A 55 -7.04 0.86 -4.13
CA ILE A 55 -7.21 -0.23 -3.17
C ILE A 55 -8.31 -1.14 -3.72
N ASP A 56 -7.98 -2.41 -3.87
CA ASP A 56 -8.84 -3.49 -4.34
C ASP A 56 -9.29 -4.41 -3.20
N ASP A 57 -8.56 -4.45 -2.08
CA ASP A 57 -8.92 -5.19 -0.87
C ASP A 57 -9.24 -4.21 0.28
N PHE A 58 -10.53 -4.12 0.67
CA PHE A 58 -10.96 -3.28 1.78
C PHE A 58 -12.28 -3.74 2.41
N LYS A 59 -12.55 -3.27 3.64
CA LYS A 59 -13.87 -3.35 4.26
C LYS A 59 -14.20 -2.05 4.96
N PHE A 60 -15.45 -1.60 4.85
CA PHE A 60 -15.99 -0.60 5.77
C PHE A 60 -16.96 -1.27 6.73
N PHE A 61 -16.90 -0.88 8.00
CA PHE A 61 -17.93 -1.18 8.99
C PHE A 61 -18.64 0.11 9.36
N ILE A 62 -19.97 0.06 9.47
CA ILE A 62 -20.79 1.15 10.00
C ILE A 62 -21.61 0.58 11.16
N GLN A 63 -21.31 1.03 12.38
CA GLN A 63 -22.01 0.66 13.60
C GLN A 63 -22.98 1.79 13.96
N PHE A 64 -24.26 1.48 13.95
CA PHE A 64 -25.34 2.37 14.33
C PHE A 64 -25.69 2.19 15.81
N SER A 65 -26.18 3.27 16.44
CA SER A 65 -26.63 3.25 17.84
C SER A 65 -27.91 2.46 18.06
N GLU A 66 -28.66 2.17 17.00
CA GLU A 66 -29.87 1.37 17.00
C GLU A 66 -29.98 0.57 15.70
N ASN A 67 -30.98 -0.32 15.61
CA ASN A 67 -31.24 -1.06 14.38
C ASN A 67 -31.72 -0.11 13.28
N ILE A 68 -31.27 -0.37 12.06
CA ILE A 68 -31.67 0.39 10.88
C ILE A 68 -32.42 -0.48 9.88
N GLU A 69 -33.09 0.17 8.93
CA GLU A 69 -33.76 -0.44 7.78
C GLU A 69 -33.33 0.24 6.47
N ASN A 70 -33.49 -0.47 5.35
CA ASN A 70 -33.28 0.07 4.00
C ASN A 70 -31.92 0.78 3.81
N PHE A 71 -30.85 0.20 4.34
CA PHE A 71 -29.50 0.70 4.10
C PHE A 71 -29.20 0.73 2.60
N LYS A 72 -28.61 1.83 2.10
CA LYS A 72 -28.14 1.91 0.71
C LYS A 72 -26.83 2.66 0.62
N GLN A 73 -25.93 2.09 -0.18
CA GLN A 73 -24.75 2.74 -0.74
C GLN A 73 -24.67 2.41 -2.25
N TYR A 74 -23.80 3.09 -2.99
CA TYR A 74 -23.77 3.01 -4.46
C TYR A 74 -22.39 2.69 -5.07
N PHE A 75 -21.42 2.30 -4.27
CA PHE A 75 -20.03 2.13 -4.71
C PHE A 75 -19.47 0.71 -4.55
N ALA A 76 -20.15 -0.16 -3.82
CA ALA A 76 -19.62 -1.45 -3.38
C ALA A 76 -20.73 -2.50 -3.26
N GLU A 77 -20.38 -3.70 -2.80
CA GLU A 77 -21.34 -4.67 -2.27
C GLU A 77 -21.50 -4.44 -0.77
N ASP A 78 -22.69 -4.68 -0.24
CA ASP A 78 -22.96 -4.64 1.20
C ASP A 78 -23.68 -5.92 1.64
N ASP A 79 -23.46 -6.31 2.88
CA ASP A 79 -24.03 -7.52 3.48
C ASP A 79 -25.37 -7.27 4.19
N PHE A 80 -26.00 -6.12 3.93
CA PHE A 80 -27.27 -5.75 4.52
C PHE A 80 -28.40 -6.60 3.91
N GLY A 81 -28.53 -7.85 4.37
CA GLY A 81 -29.73 -8.64 4.16
C GLY A 81 -30.91 -8.00 4.89
N ASP A 82 -32.13 -8.15 4.39
CA ASP A 82 -33.41 -7.55 4.84
C ASP A 82 -33.76 -7.67 6.36
N SER A 83 -32.84 -8.14 7.22
CA SER A 83 -32.92 -8.13 8.67
C SER A 83 -32.48 -6.79 9.27
N THR A 84 -33.24 -6.33 10.26
CA THR A 84 -32.87 -5.20 11.13
C THR A 84 -31.55 -5.50 11.86
N THR A 85 -30.45 -4.91 11.40
CA THR A 85 -29.14 -4.94 12.08
C THR A 85 -28.74 -3.51 12.44
N ASN A 86 -27.85 -3.38 13.42
CA ASN A 86 -27.18 -2.12 13.74
C ASN A 86 -25.73 -2.08 13.23
N LEU A 87 -25.27 -3.13 12.54
CA LEU A 87 -23.96 -3.23 11.93
C LEU A 87 -24.13 -3.52 10.44
N VAL A 88 -23.44 -2.74 9.62
CA VAL A 88 -23.36 -2.92 8.17
C VAL A 88 -21.91 -3.09 7.78
N SER A 89 -21.64 -4.06 6.91
CA SER A 89 -20.33 -4.19 6.28
C SER A 89 -20.40 -3.97 4.77
N ILE A 90 -19.40 -3.27 4.24
CA ILE A 90 -19.31 -2.87 2.83
C ILE A 90 -17.98 -3.37 2.28
N THR A 91 -18.03 -4.15 1.21
CA THR A 91 -16.87 -4.78 0.55
C THR A 91 -16.77 -4.34 -0.92
N PRO A 92 -15.57 -4.36 -1.53
CA PRO A 92 -15.31 -3.85 -2.87
C PRO A 92 -16.26 -4.35 -3.97
N GLY A 93 -16.81 -5.57 -3.87
CA GLY A 93 -17.46 -6.22 -5.00
C GLY A 93 -16.50 -6.30 -6.20
N GLN A 94 -16.85 -5.66 -7.32
CA GLN A 94 -15.96 -5.49 -8.48
C GLN A 94 -15.22 -4.14 -8.52
N ASN A 95 -15.40 -3.29 -7.52
CA ASN A 95 -14.96 -1.90 -7.53
C ASN A 95 -13.65 -1.72 -6.76
N MET A 96 -12.75 -0.91 -7.32
CA MET A 96 -11.58 -0.39 -6.62
C MET A 96 -11.88 1.02 -6.13
N ILE A 97 -11.37 1.39 -4.96
CA ILE A 97 -11.49 2.75 -4.43
C ILE A 97 -10.18 3.50 -4.57
N SER A 98 -10.26 4.77 -4.94
CA SER A 98 -9.12 5.70 -4.99
C SER A 98 -9.65 7.13 -4.95
N GLY A 99 -8.97 8.04 -4.24
CA GLY A 99 -9.35 9.45 -4.20
C GLY A 99 -8.78 10.15 -2.98
N GLU A 100 -8.44 11.43 -3.09
CA GLU A 100 -7.79 12.16 -1.98
C GLU A 100 -8.57 13.45 -1.68
N PRO A 101 -9.61 13.39 -0.81
CA PRO A 101 -10.13 12.20 -0.12
C PRO A 101 -11.03 11.33 -1.03
N TYR A 102 -11.14 10.05 -0.70
CA TYR A 102 -12.16 9.17 -1.27
C TYR A 102 -13.45 9.44 -0.52
N GLN A 103 -14.57 9.52 -1.24
CA GLN A 103 -15.84 9.92 -0.66
C GLN A 103 -16.95 8.98 -1.10
N PHE A 104 -17.80 8.58 -0.16
CA PHE A 104 -19.05 7.90 -0.47
C PHE A 104 -20.17 8.43 0.43
N ASN A 105 -21.40 8.21 -0.02
CA ASN A 105 -22.60 8.55 0.73
C ASN A 105 -23.39 7.29 1.01
N PHE A 106 -24.13 7.29 2.11
CA PHE A 106 -25.11 6.26 2.41
C PHE A 106 -26.41 6.87 2.94
N GLU A 107 -27.50 6.12 2.82
CA GLU A 107 -28.79 6.40 3.46
C GLU A 107 -29.27 5.19 4.27
N ALA A 108 -29.99 5.45 5.37
CA ALA A 108 -30.62 4.44 6.21
C ALA A 108 -31.91 4.99 6.86
N LEU A 109 -32.81 4.11 7.28
CA LEU A 109 -33.99 4.45 8.07
C LEU A 109 -33.80 3.98 9.51
N ALA A 110 -34.23 4.77 10.49
CA ALA A 110 -34.24 4.37 11.89
C ALA A 110 -35.45 4.96 12.62
N ASP A 111 -35.81 4.38 13.78
CA ASP A 111 -36.97 4.81 14.57
C ASP A 111 -36.71 6.13 15.31
N SER A 112 -35.46 6.41 15.71
CA SER A 112 -35.07 7.64 16.40
C SER A 112 -35.03 8.84 15.44
N GLU A 113 -35.19 10.06 15.98
CA GLU A 113 -34.86 11.31 15.28
C GLU A 113 -33.34 11.61 15.34
N GLU A 114 -32.65 11.03 16.32
CA GLU A 114 -31.21 11.16 16.56
C GLU A 114 -30.54 9.79 16.41
N LEU A 115 -29.96 9.54 15.23
CA LEU A 115 -29.17 8.34 14.94
C LEU A 115 -27.68 8.67 15.05
N ASN A 116 -26.97 8.01 15.96
CA ASN A 116 -25.52 8.06 16.01
C ASN A 116 -24.95 6.87 15.26
N PHE A 117 -23.81 7.07 14.63
CA PHE A 117 -23.10 6.00 13.95
C PHE A 117 -21.61 6.30 13.90
N ASP A 118 -20.85 5.22 13.92
CA ASP A 118 -19.41 5.23 13.78
C ASP A 118 -19.04 4.46 12.51
N VAL A 119 -17.93 4.84 11.89
CA VAL A 119 -17.45 4.22 10.65
C VAL A 119 -15.99 3.82 10.81
N TRP A 120 -15.65 2.62 10.37
CA TRP A 120 -14.30 2.10 10.36
C TRP A 120 -13.90 1.65 8.97
N PHE A 121 -12.60 1.79 8.68
CA PHE A 121 -11.97 1.32 7.46
C PHE A 121 -10.95 0.23 7.79
N CYS A 122 -11.03 -0.90 7.10
CA CYS A 122 -10.07 -1.99 7.19
C CYS A 122 -9.38 -2.13 5.84
N ASP A 123 -8.06 -2.34 5.86
CA ASP A 123 -7.23 -2.54 4.66
C ASP A 123 -7.32 -3.97 4.09
N SER A 124 -8.36 -4.71 4.48
CA SER A 124 -8.69 -6.03 3.95
C SER A 124 -10.18 -6.33 4.09
N GLN A 125 -10.78 -6.96 3.07
CA GLN A 125 -12.15 -7.46 3.06
C GLN A 125 -12.34 -8.69 3.95
N GLU A 126 -11.24 -9.33 4.37
CA GLU A 126 -11.22 -10.58 5.14
C GLU A 126 -11.52 -10.37 6.63
N VAL A 127 -11.71 -9.13 7.09
CA VAL A 127 -12.07 -8.86 8.49
C VAL A 127 -13.50 -9.34 8.75
N GLU A 128 -13.62 -10.35 9.60
CA GLU A 128 -14.92 -10.90 10.02
C GLU A 128 -15.63 -9.95 10.99
N ASP A 129 -16.96 -9.94 10.98
CA ASP A 129 -17.77 -9.09 11.87
C ASP A 129 -17.51 -9.40 13.36
N SER A 130 -17.12 -10.63 13.67
CA SER A 130 -16.72 -11.03 15.02
C SER A 130 -15.41 -10.38 15.46
N GLN A 131 -14.46 -10.19 14.55
CA GLN A 131 -13.19 -9.50 14.83
C GLN A 131 -13.38 -7.99 14.96
N PHE A 132 -14.41 -7.45 14.30
CA PHE A 132 -14.77 -6.05 14.41
C PHE A 132 -15.37 -5.70 15.78
N LYS A 133 -16.13 -6.61 16.40
CA LYS A 133 -16.74 -6.36 17.73
C LYS A 133 -15.70 -6.03 18.80
N ASP A 134 -14.51 -6.60 18.70
CA ASP A 134 -13.40 -6.34 19.62
C ASP A 134 -12.81 -4.91 19.44
N CYS A 135 -13.17 -4.19 18.37
CA CYS A 135 -12.71 -2.82 18.11
C CYS A 135 -13.57 -1.73 18.77
N ASP A 136 -14.81 -2.04 19.13
CA ASP A 136 -15.80 -1.07 19.62
C ASP A 136 -15.96 -1.10 21.14
N GLU A 137 -15.36 -2.07 21.82
CA GLU A 137 -15.32 -2.08 23.27
C GLU A 137 -14.24 -1.08 23.75
N PRO A 138 -14.63 0.04 24.40
CA PRO A 138 -13.64 0.84 25.12
C PRO A 138 -12.98 -0.08 26.14
N ASP A 139 -11.65 0.00 26.27
CA ASP A 139 -10.87 -0.67 27.33
C ASP A 139 -11.37 -0.17 28.71
N ILE A 140 -12.54 -0.62 29.14
CA ILE A 140 -13.08 -0.39 30.47
C ILE A 140 -12.46 -1.50 31.31
N PRO A 141 -11.58 -1.17 32.27
CA PRO A 141 -11.09 -2.15 33.21
C PRO A 141 -12.25 -2.56 34.12
N ASP A 142 -13.02 -3.57 33.71
CA ASP A 142 -14.09 -4.14 34.52
C ASP A 142 -13.52 -4.71 35.83
N GLY A 143 -13.99 -4.21 36.98
CA GLY A 143 -13.65 -4.74 38.32
C GLY A 143 -14.32 -6.08 38.61
N PRO A 144 -14.47 -6.51 39.89
CA PRO A 144 -13.58 -6.39 41.04
C PRO A 144 -12.65 -7.61 41.16
N LEU A 145 -11.40 -7.37 41.58
CA LEU A 145 -10.40 -8.31 42.13
C LEU A 145 -10.85 -9.79 42.23
N PHE A 146 -10.92 -10.50 41.10
CA PHE A 146 -10.74 -11.93 41.12
C PHE A 146 -9.25 -12.17 41.22
N ASN A 147 -8.85 -12.92 42.26
CA ASN A 147 -7.48 -13.27 42.59
C ASN A 147 -6.95 -14.31 41.57
N SER A 148 -7.04 -13.99 40.29
CA SER A 148 -6.37 -14.69 39.21
C SER A 148 -4.97 -14.10 39.14
N THR A 149 -4.00 -14.95 39.44
CA THR A 149 -2.56 -14.64 39.42
C THR A 149 -2.23 -13.86 38.17
N THR A 150 -2.07 -12.56 38.37
CA THR A 150 -1.83 -11.57 37.34
C THR A 150 -0.36 -11.70 36.95
N GLU A 151 -0.08 -12.50 35.92
CA GLU A 151 1.10 -12.24 35.10
C GLU A 151 0.80 -10.94 34.36
N GLY A 152 1.43 -9.85 34.83
CA GLY A 152 1.18 -8.52 34.36
C GLY A 152 1.49 -8.42 32.87
N TYR A 153 0.47 -8.11 32.06
CA TYR A 153 0.67 -7.45 30.79
C TYR A 153 1.14 -6.02 31.10
N THR A 154 2.44 -5.87 31.26
CA THR A 154 3.11 -4.59 31.10
C THR A 154 2.78 -4.06 29.72
N THR A 155 2.09 -2.92 29.66
CA THR A 155 2.09 -2.02 28.52
C THR A 155 3.54 -1.91 28.06
N THR A 156 3.86 -2.60 26.97
CA THR A 156 5.22 -2.70 26.48
C THR A 156 5.53 -1.34 25.88
N GLU A 157 6.25 -0.51 26.64
CA GLU A 157 6.97 0.63 26.06
C GLU A 157 7.61 0.16 24.77
N ALA A 158 7.46 0.93 23.68
CA ALA A 158 7.95 0.61 22.36
C ALA A 158 9.30 -0.11 22.49
N PRO A 159 9.35 -1.42 22.18
CA PRO A 159 10.45 -2.26 22.62
C PRO A 159 11.76 -1.63 22.19
N ALA A 160 12.66 -1.51 23.16
CA ALA A 160 13.93 -0.81 23.07
C ALA A 160 14.62 -1.10 21.73
N ASP A 161 14.90 -0.04 20.98
CA ASP A 161 15.84 0.07 19.86
C ASP A 161 16.27 -1.29 19.28
N PHE A 162 15.39 -1.93 18.50
CA PHE A 162 15.76 -3.14 17.76
C PHE A 162 16.70 -2.74 16.62
N GLU A 163 18.01 -2.84 16.87
CA GLU A 163 19.03 -2.60 15.86
C GLU A 163 19.08 -3.80 14.90
N LEU A 164 18.47 -3.65 13.71
CA LEU A 164 18.63 -4.59 12.60
C LEU A 164 19.82 -4.14 11.75
N GLU A 165 20.85 -4.97 11.68
CA GLU A 165 22.04 -4.71 10.87
C GLU A 165 22.03 -5.52 9.57
N TRP A 166 22.37 -4.86 8.46
CA TRP A 166 22.50 -5.51 7.16
C TRP A 166 23.78 -6.34 7.07
N THR A 167 23.63 -7.59 6.62
CA THR A 167 24.73 -8.54 6.37
C THR A 167 24.61 -9.11 4.95
N ASP A 168 25.73 -9.41 4.30
CA ASP A 168 25.74 -10.03 2.98
C ASP A 168 25.79 -11.55 3.10
N VAL A 169 24.78 -12.24 2.56
CA VAL A 169 24.71 -13.71 2.46
C VAL A 169 24.44 -14.10 1.01
N ASP A 170 25.38 -14.79 0.38
CA ASP A 170 25.31 -15.22 -1.03
C ASP A 170 24.93 -14.11 -2.02
N GLY A 171 25.47 -12.90 -1.79
CA GLY A 171 25.21 -11.73 -2.63
C GLY A 171 23.84 -11.07 -2.41
N ARG A 172 23.15 -11.41 -1.31
CA ARG A 172 21.94 -10.72 -0.85
C ARG A 172 22.20 -10.03 0.48
N ARG A 173 21.70 -8.81 0.62
CA ARG A 173 21.69 -8.10 1.90
C ARG A 173 20.49 -8.55 2.73
N VAL A 174 20.77 -9.07 3.91
CA VAL A 174 19.78 -9.59 4.86
C VAL A 174 20.02 -9.02 6.25
N ALA A 175 18.97 -8.68 6.97
CA ALA A 175 19.04 -8.22 8.35
C ALA A 175 18.20 -9.14 9.24
N ILE A 176 18.87 -9.89 10.12
CA ILE A 176 18.24 -10.93 10.94
C ILE A 176 17.86 -10.35 12.29
N SER A 177 16.60 -10.54 12.71
CA SER A 177 16.17 -10.10 14.04
C SER A 177 16.61 -11.08 15.13
N ALA A 178 17.06 -10.54 16.26
CA ALA A 178 17.33 -11.32 17.46
C ALA A 178 16.06 -11.68 18.26
N ALA A 179 14.97 -10.91 18.08
CA ALA A 179 13.71 -11.10 18.78
C ALA A 179 12.58 -11.51 17.83
N PRO A 180 11.72 -12.46 18.23
CA PRO A 180 10.54 -12.79 17.46
C PRO A 180 9.53 -11.64 17.53
N LEU A 181 8.78 -11.42 16.44
CA LEU A 181 7.74 -10.40 16.36
C LEU A 181 6.48 -10.96 15.71
N SER A 182 5.35 -10.30 15.97
CA SER A 182 4.13 -10.48 15.19
C SER A 182 4.39 -10.19 13.71
N TYR A 183 3.56 -10.71 12.81
CA TYR A 183 3.73 -10.46 11.38
C TYR A 183 3.73 -8.95 11.04
N LYS A 184 2.81 -8.20 11.65
CA LYS A 184 2.64 -6.76 11.44
C LYS A 184 3.87 -5.98 11.92
N ASP A 185 4.38 -6.32 13.09
CA ASP A 185 5.56 -5.65 13.67
C ASP A 185 6.84 -6.01 12.91
N ALA A 186 7.01 -7.27 12.51
CA ALA A 186 8.11 -7.72 11.67
C ALA A 186 8.15 -6.97 10.32
N ARG A 187 6.99 -6.87 9.64
CA ARG A 187 6.88 -6.14 8.37
C ARG A 187 7.21 -4.65 8.55
N LYS A 188 6.74 -4.04 9.63
CA LYS A 188 7.06 -2.64 9.98
C LYS A 188 8.55 -2.45 10.25
N ALA A 189 9.17 -3.36 11.01
CA ALA A 189 10.59 -3.34 11.32
C ALA A 189 11.46 -3.43 10.04
N CYS A 190 11.10 -4.32 9.11
CA CYS A 190 11.81 -4.41 7.84
C CYS A 190 11.72 -3.14 7.00
N ARG A 191 10.54 -2.53 6.91
CA ARG A 191 10.36 -1.27 6.18
C ARG A 191 11.17 -0.12 6.78
N ALA A 192 11.34 -0.09 8.10
CA ALA A 192 12.09 0.95 8.78
C ALA A 192 13.57 1.01 8.35
N ILE A 193 14.15 -0.13 7.95
CA ILE A 193 15.54 -0.23 7.48
C ILE A 193 15.68 -0.27 5.94
N GLY A 194 14.60 0.00 5.20
CA GLY A 194 14.59 -0.08 3.73
C GLY A 194 14.57 -1.52 3.18
N GLY A 195 14.08 -2.46 3.98
CA GLY A 195 13.91 -3.86 3.61
C GLY A 195 12.44 -4.28 3.50
N ALA A 196 12.25 -5.54 3.12
CA ALA A 196 10.96 -6.22 3.12
C ALA A 196 11.10 -7.61 3.75
N LEU A 197 9.96 -8.23 4.08
CA LEU A 197 9.94 -9.66 4.40
C LEU A 197 10.26 -10.47 3.13
N PRO A 198 11.02 -11.57 3.23
CA PRO A 198 11.42 -12.37 2.08
C PRO A 198 10.21 -12.95 1.34
N TRP A 199 10.29 -12.94 0.01
CA TRP A 199 9.33 -13.62 -0.86
C TRP A 199 10.08 -14.47 -1.89
N PRO A 200 10.29 -15.78 -1.60
CA PRO A 200 10.93 -16.69 -2.55
C PRO A 200 10.04 -16.87 -3.79
N LYS A 201 10.59 -16.64 -4.98
CA LYS A 201 9.93 -16.85 -6.28
C LYS A 201 10.43 -18.08 -7.02
N THR A 202 11.59 -18.63 -6.63
CA THR A 202 12.15 -19.87 -7.18
C THR A 202 12.56 -20.84 -6.08
N GLN A 203 12.80 -22.10 -6.44
CA GLN A 203 13.26 -23.12 -5.50
C GLN A 203 14.63 -22.76 -4.92
N GLU A 204 15.53 -22.22 -5.74
CA GLU A 204 16.85 -21.77 -5.30
C GLU A 204 16.75 -20.61 -4.30
N GLU A 205 15.81 -19.68 -4.51
CA GLU A 205 15.54 -18.62 -3.54
C GLU A 205 14.96 -19.16 -2.23
N ASN A 206 14.09 -20.17 -2.31
CA ASN A 206 13.52 -20.81 -1.13
C ASN A 206 14.61 -21.54 -0.31
N GLU A 207 15.51 -22.25 -0.97
CA GLU A 207 16.65 -22.93 -0.32
C GLU A 207 17.60 -21.94 0.36
N LEU A 208 17.86 -20.80 -0.30
CA LEU A 208 18.65 -19.71 0.28
C LEU A 208 17.96 -19.08 1.49
N ILE A 209 16.67 -18.78 1.39
CA ILE A 209 15.91 -18.18 2.51
C ILE A 209 15.83 -19.18 3.68
N ASN A 210 15.71 -20.47 3.40
CA ASN A 210 15.73 -21.51 4.42
C ASN A 210 17.09 -21.63 5.13
N SER A 211 18.21 -21.44 4.42
CA SER A 211 19.54 -21.50 5.04
C SER A 211 19.77 -20.37 6.05
N LEU A 212 19.03 -19.26 5.94
CA LEU A 212 19.02 -18.14 6.88
C LEU A 212 18.17 -18.42 8.13
N GLY A 213 17.34 -19.46 8.10
CA GLY A 213 16.48 -19.88 9.20
C GLY A 213 15.02 -19.51 9.01
N SER A 214 14.26 -19.63 10.11
CA SER A 214 12.82 -19.42 10.09
C SER A 214 12.43 -17.95 10.02
N THR A 215 11.44 -17.60 9.20
CA THR A 215 11.03 -16.20 8.99
C THR A 215 9.58 -16.05 8.54
N TRP A 216 8.99 -14.89 8.79
CA TRP A 216 7.76 -14.47 8.11
C TRP A 216 8.00 -14.27 6.61
N LEU A 217 7.02 -14.65 5.78
CA LEU A 217 7.10 -14.46 4.33
C LEU A 217 6.25 -13.26 3.89
N GLY A 218 6.78 -12.48 2.93
CA GLY A 218 6.26 -11.17 2.54
C GLY A 218 5.10 -11.17 1.53
N PHE A 219 4.49 -12.31 1.23
CA PHE A 219 3.40 -12.43 0.26
C PHE A 219 2.04 -12.69 0.93
N SER A 220 0.96 -12.28 0.25
CA SER A 220 -0.41 -12.56 0.68
C SER A 220 -0.85 -13.96 0.26
N ILE A 221 -1.92 -14.49 0.87
CA ILE A 221 -2.50 -15.78 0.45
C ILE A 221 -3.02 -15.68 -1.00
N ASP A 222 -3.51 -14.52 -1.43
CA ASP A 222 -4.01 -14.31 -2.80
C ASP A 222 -2.90 -14.31 -3.85
N ASP A 223 -1.69 -13.82 -3.51
CA ASP A 223 -0.52 -13.93 -4.39
C ASP A 223 -0.14 -15.40 -4.66
N HIS A 224 -0.54 -16.32 -3.78
CA HIS A 224 -0.29 -17.76 -3.85
C HIS A 224 -1.21 -18.49 -4.84
N VAL A 225 -2.28 -17.86 -5.35
CA VAL A 225 -3.19 -18.48 -6.35
C VAL A 225 -2.46 -18.78 -7.69
N SER A 226 -1.29 -18.17 -7.90
CA SER A 226 -0.39 -18.48 -9.02
C SER A 226 0.61 -19.62 -8.76
N MET A 227 0.69 -20.15 -7.54
CA MET A 227 1.63 -21.19 -7.13
C MET A 227 0.94 -22.57 -7.10
N ALA A 228 1.60 -23.59 -7.65
CA ALA A 228 0.99 -24.88 -8.00
C ALA A 228 0.71 -25.84 -6.82
N TYR A 229 0.39 -25.35 -5.62
CA TYR A 229 0.24 -26.20 -4.43
C TYR A 229 -1.15 -26.11 -3.77
N GLU A 230 -1.81 -27.27 -3.65
CA GLU A 230 -3.10 -27.49 -2.99
C GLU A 230 -2.89 -27.81 -1.51
N ASN A 231 -2.89 -26.82 -0.61
CA ASN A 231 -3.01 -27.02 0.85
C ASN A 231 -3.38 -25.68 1.52
N PHE A 232 -4.62 -25.23 1.33
CA PHE A 232 -5.10 -23.98 1.94
C PHE A 232 -5.57 -24.22 3.39
N GLN A 233 -5.03 -23.44 4.32
CA GLN A 233 -5.45 -23.33 5.73
C GLN A 233 -6.23 -22.01 5.92
N PRO A 234 -6.94 -21.82 7.05
CA PRO A 234 -7.75 -20.62 7.28
C PRO A 234 -6.98 -19.30 7.10
N ILE A 235 -7.67 -18.31 6.55
CA ILE A 235 -7.16 -17.04 6.00
C ILE A 235 -6.51 -16.10 7.04
N THR A 236 -6.81 -16.27 8.34
CA THR A 236 -6.21 -15.51 9.45
C THR A 236 -4.74 -15.85 9.72
N THR A 237 -4.17 -16.71 8.89
CA THR A 237 -2.79 -17.16 9.00
C THR A 237 -1.90 -16.46 7.99
N ARG A 238 -0.65 -16.23 8.35
CA ARG A 238 0.37 -15.72 7.44
C ARG A 238 1.41 -16.79 7.16
N PRO A 239 1.97 -16.81 5.94
CA PRO A 239 2.98 -17.77 5.56
C PRO A 239 4.26 -17.52 6.36
N PHE A 240 4.80 -18.60 6.91
CA PHE A 240 6.03 -18.63 7.70
C PHE A 240 6.89 -19.80 7.25
N MET A 241 8.20 -19.60 7.19
CA MET A 241 9.16 -20.65 6.87
C MET A 241 9.62 -21.34 8.16
N ASN A 242 9.42 -22.66 8.25
CA ASN A 242 9.93 -23.45 9.37
C ASN A 242 11.43 -23.73 9.20
N PRO A 243 12.15 -24.12 10.26
CA PRO A 243 13.58 -24.48 10.19
C PRO A 243 13.93 -25.64 9.23
N ASN A 244 12.93 -26.38 8.74
CA ASN A 244 13.10 -27.47 7.78
C ASN A 244 12.88 -27.01 6.32
N GLY A 245 12.63 -25.72 6.07
CA GLY A 245 12.38 -25.15 4.75
C GLY A 245 10.97 -25.33 4.21
N GLN A 246 10.09 -26.00 4.96
CA GLN A 246 8.68 -26.11 4.60
C GLN A 246 7.92 -24.88 5.08
N TRP A 247 6.97 -24.43 4.26
CA TRP A 247 6.09 -23.34 4.65
C TRP A 247 4.97 -23.87 5.51
N SER A 248 4.62 -23.12 6.54
CA SER A 248 3.40 -23.32 7.30
C SER A 248 2.67 -21.99 7.45
N TYR A 249 1.51 -22.08 8.04
CA TYR A 249 0.60 -20.98 8.26
C TYR A 249 0.46 -20.79 9.77
N GLY A 250 0.62 -19.55 10.25
CA GLY A 250 0.47 -19.21 11.66
C GLY A 250 -0.35 -17.93 11.85
N ALA A 251 -1.08 -17.80 12.96
CA ALA A 251 -1.89 -16.62 13.22
C ALA A 251 -1.02 -15.34 13.28
N MET A 252 -1.53 -14.22 12.79
CA MET A 252 -0.77 -12.95 12.68
C MET A 252 -0.21 -12.44 14.00
N VAL A 253 -0.91 -12.74 15.09
CA VAL A 253 -0.56 -12.35 16.47
C VAL A 253 0.53 -13.23 17.08
N MET A 254 0.87 -14.35 16.46
CA MET A 254 1.97 -15.19 16.95
C MET A 254 3.29 -14.47 16.76
N GLU A 255 4.19 -14.58 17.72
CA GLU A 255 5.55 -14.09 17.57
C GLU A 255 6.42 -15.15 16.88
N LYS A 256 7.12 -14.76 15.82
CA LYS A 256 8.09 -15.61 15.12
C LYS A 256 9.38 -14.84 14.87
N ASN A 257 10.48 -15.58 14.84
CA ASN A 257 11.73 -15.05 14.31
C ASN A 257 11.48 -14.57 12.88
N PHE A 258 12.18 -13.50 12.50
CA PHE A 258 12.09 -12.95 11.17
C PHE A 258 13.44 -12.38 10.75
N PHE A 259 13.59 -12.22 9.45
CA PHE A 259 14.64 -11.42 8.88
C PHE A 259 14.09 -10.62 7.70
N CYS A 260 14.77 -9.52 7.42
CA CYS A 260 14.48 -8.64 6.32
C CYS A 260 15.44 -8.95 5.19
N VAL A 261 14.94 -8.93 3.97
CA VAL A 261 15.77 -8.88 2.77
C VAL A 261 15.79 -7.44 2.29
N GLU A 262 16.91 -7.01 1.72
CA GLU A 262 16.97 -5.71 1.06
C GLU A 262 15.90 -5.69 -0.03
N GLU A 263 14.95 -4.77 0.11
CA GLU A 263 13.93 -4.57 -0.89
C GLU A 263 14.66 -4.00 -2.10
N LYS A 264 14.92 -4.85 -3.10
CA LYS A 264 15.34 -4.37 -4.42
C LYS A 264 14.22 -3.43 -4.85
N MET A 265 14.46 -2.13 -4.72
CA MET A 265 13.42 -1.13 -4.91
C MET A 265 12.72 -1.41 -6.23
N ASP A 266 11.45 -1.81 -6.12
CA ASP A 266 10.57 -1.97 -7.25
C ASP A 266 10.57 -0.63 -7.98
N GLY A 267 11.07 -0.64 -9.20
CA GLY A 267 11.48 0.60 -9.81
C GLY A 267 12.22 0.42 -11.10
N CYS A 268 12.26 1.49 -11.86
CA CYS A 268 12.86 1.48 -13.17
C CYS A 268 14.38 1.45 -13.04
N PRO A 269 15.06 0.83 -14.01
CA PRO A 269 16.51 0.78 -14.02
C PRO A 269 17.08 2.19 -13.98
N ASP A 270 18.24 2.33 -13.35
CA ASP A 270 18.97 3.59 -13.39
C ASP A 270 19.53 3.82 -14.80
N ILE A 271 18.89 4.72 -15.54
CA ILE A 271 19.29 5.07 -16.90
C ILE A 271 20.47 6.03 -16.94
N PHE A 272 20.88 6.59 -15.81
CA PHE A 272 22.04 7.48 -15.70
C PHE A 272 23.30 6.71 -15.31
N ASN A 273 23.16 5.54 -14.68
CA ASN A 273 24.28 4.68 -14.36
C ASN A 273 24.81 3.95 -15.60
N GLY A 274 26.06 4.22 -15.97
CA GLY A 274 26.75 3.55 -17.09
C GLY A 274 26.38 4.03 -18.50
N MET A 275 25.55 5.08 -18.62
CA MET A 275 25.30 5.76 -19.89
C MET A 275 25.74 7.23 -19.81
N GLU A 276 26.33 7.77 -20.88
CA GLU A 276 26.65 9.20 -21.05
C GLU A 276 25.39 10.10 -21.13
N LEU A 277 24.22 9.61 -20.69
CA LEU A 277 22.98 10.37 -20.65
C LEU A 277 23.08 11.61 -19.76
N ALA A 278 23.85 11.52 -18.67
CA ALA A 278 24.13 12.65 -17.80
C ALA A 278 25.02 13.72 -18.47
N ASP A 279 25.83 13.33 -19.46
CA ASP A 279 26.78 14.18 -20.15
C ASP A 279 26.20 14.86 -21.40
N LEU A 280 24.97 14.50 -21.79
CA LEU A 280 24.28 15.15 -22.90
C LEU A 280 24.04 16.63 -22.63
N ASP A 281 24.28 17.48 -23.63
CA ASP A 281 24.05 18.92 -23.59
C ASP A 281 22.56 19.26 -23.35
N GLY A 282 22.16 19.33 -22.09
CA GLY A 282 20.78 19.54 -21.69
C GLY A 282 20.59 19.46 -20.18
N ASN A 283 19.33 19.57 -19.74
CA ASN A 283 18.99 19.55 -18.32
C ASN A 283 18.04 18.40 -18.02
N TRP A 284 18.49 17.48 -17.16
CA TRP A 284 17.64 16.45 -16.57
C TRP A 284 17.01 16.97 -15.28
N ASN A 285 15.70 16.76 -15.18
CA ASN A 285 14.95 17.03 -13.97
C ASN A 285 14.20 15.77 -13.58
N VAL A 286 13.97 15.56 -12.29
CA VAL A 286 13.28 14.39 -11.73
C VAL A 286 12.24 14.85 -10.71
N ARG A 287 11.19 14.04 -10.54
CA ARG A 287 10.21 14.13 -9.46
C ARG A 287 9.72 12.73 -9.11
N GLU A 288 9.52 12.46 -7.81
CA GLU A 288 9.11 11.13 -7.33
C GLU A 288 7.71 10.73 -7.79
N ASP A 289 6.81 11.71 -7.95
CA ASP A 289 5.44 11.49 -8.34
C ASP A 289 4.90 12.62 -9.24
N ALA A 290 3.67 12.46 -9.73
CA ALA A 290 3.03 13.40 -10.66
C ALA A 290 2.70 14.78 -10.04
N LYS A 291 2.61 14.89 -8.71
CA LYS A 291 2.31 16.12 -7.95
C LYS A 291 3.58 16.80 -7.43
N GLY A 292 4.68 16.06 -7.31
CA GLY A 292 5.97 16.51 -6.80
C GLY A 292 6.60 17.64 -7.62
N ALA A 293 7.38 18.46 -6.94
CA ALA A 293 8.17 19.50 -7.58
C ALA A 293 9.28 18.88 -8.43
N TRP A 294 9.52 19.47 -9.60
CA TRP A 294 10.69 19.11 -10.40
C TRP A 294 11.95 19.63 -9.71
N MET A 295 12.95 18.77 -9.55
CA MET A 295 14.29 19.17 -9.15
C MET A 295 15.32 18.74 -10.17
N SER A 296 16.46 19.42 -10.19
CA SER A 296 17.59 19.03 -11.05
C SER A 296 18.05 17.64 -10.66
N PHE A 297 18.43 16.82 -11.64
CA PHE A 297 18.92 15.47 -11.36
C PHE A 297 20.17 15.47 -10.46
N GLY A 298 21.06 16.46 -10.61
CA GLY A 298 22.25 16.60 -9.76
C GLY A 298 21.95 16.92 -8.29
N ASP A 299 20.76 17.44 -8.00
CA ASP A 299 20.30 17.75 -6.65
C ASP A 299 19.41 16.64 -6.07
N TRP A 300 19.12 15.58 -6.83
CA TRP A 300 18.23 14.51 -6.43
C TRP A 300 18.93 13.58 -5.43
N PRO A 301 18.37 13.37 -4.21
CA PRO A 301 18.91 12.41 -3.27
C PRO A 301 18.59 10.99 -3.77
N PHE A 302 19.47 10.46 -4.61
CA PHE A 302 19.23 9.21 -5.33
C PHE A 302 18.96 8.05 -4.38
N LYS A 303 17.73 7.53 -4.47
CA LYS A 303 17.24 6.33 -3.79
C LYS A 303 16.54 5.42 -4.80
N GLY A 304 17.12 5.27 -6.00
CA GLY A 304 16.46 4.59 -7.11
C GLY A 304 15.25 5.32 -7.67
N PHE A 305 14.55 4.66 -8.59
CA PHE A 305 13.41 5.21 -9.33
C PHE A 305 12.14 4.41 -9.06
N LYS A 306 11.40 4.79 -8.03
CA LYS A 306 10.13 4.16 -7.65
C LYS A 306 9.09 4.22 -8.78
N PRO A 307 8.03 3.40 -8.73
CA PRO A 307 6.95 3.46 -9.71
C PRO A 307 6.37 4.88 -9.74
N ARG A 308 5.99 5.35 -10.93
CA ARG A 308 5.51 6.71 -11.22
C ARG A 308 6.54 7.83 -11.06
N THR A 309 7.79 7.53 -10.70
CA THR A 309 8.88 8.52 -10.81
C THR A 309 8.92 9.04 -12.23
N GLN A 310 9.07 10.35 -12.40
CA GLN A 310 9.15 10.97 -13.72
C GLN A 310 10.48 11.68 -13.89
N VAL A 311 11.09 11.47 -15.05
CA VAL A 311 12.28 12.20 -15.49
C VAL A 311 11.95 13.03 -16.71
N LYS A 312 12.54 14.23 -16.79
CA LYS A 312 12.32 15.19 -17.85
C LYS A 312 13.64 15.73 -18.33
N TYR A 313 13.95 15.40 -19.57
CA TYR A 313 15.07 15.97 -20.29
C TYR A 313 14.64 17.24 -21.03
N SER A 314 15.45 18.29 -20.97
CA SER A 314 15.28 19.52 -21.73
C SER A 314 16.53 19.82 -22.56
N CYS A 315 16.44 19.69 -23.88
CA CYS A 315 17.50 20.04 -24.83
C CYS A 315 17.44 21.55 -25.17
N PRO A 316 18.60 22.23 -25.35
CA PRO A 316 18.65 23.61 -25.83
C PRO A 316 17.99 23.76 -27.22
N LYS A 317 18.16 22.75 -28.08
CA LYS A 317 17.63 22.66 -29.44
C LYS A 317 16.34 21.81 -29.49
N LYS A 318 15.57 21.97 -30.56
CA LYS A 318 14.41 21.09 -30.80
C LYS A 318 14.91 19.71 -31.21
N ILE A 319 14.44 18.69 -30.51
CA ILE A 319 14.64 17.28 -30.84
C ILE A 319 13.97 17.02 -32.19
N LYS A 320 14.70 16.38 -33.11
CA LYS A 320 14.15 15.94 -34.39
C LYS A 320 13.01 14.97 -34.15
N THR A 321 12.02 14.97 -35.03
CA THR A 321 10.94 13.98 -34.98
C THR A 321 11.53 12.58 -35.18
N TYR A 322 11.60 11.80 -34.10
CA TYR A 322 12.10 10.42 -34.10
C TYR A 322 10.97 9.39 -33.91
N LYS A 323 9.76 9.84 -33.62
CA LYS A 323 8.53 9.04 -33.55
C LYS A 323 7.47 9.67 -34.47
N PRO A 324 6.69 8.89 -35.24
CA PRO A 324 5.71 9.44 -36.20
C PRO A 324 4.70 10.42 -35.59
N TRP A 325 4.26 10.17 -34.35
CA TRP A 325 3.31 11.01 -33.63
C TRP A 325 3.96 12.19 -32.89
N ARG A 326 5.29 12.23 -32.81
CA ARG A 326 5.99 13.22 -31.99
C ARG A 326 6.26 14.50 -32.77
N ARG A 327 5.64 15.59 -32.33
CA ARG A 327 5.97 16.94 -32.82
C ARG A 327 7.36 17.36 -32.30
N PRO A 328 8.12 18.15 -33.09
CA PRO A 328 9.39 18.71 -32.62
C PRO A 328 9.24 19.41 -31.27
N SER A 329 9.95 18.91 -30.26
CA SER A 329 9.87 19.37 -28.87
C SER A 329 11.28 19.63 -28.36
N LYS A 330 11.42 20.54 -27.38
CA LYS A 330 12.67 20.69 -26.62
C LYS A 330 12.75 19.74 -25.43
N LYS A 331 11.72 18.94 -25.20
CA LYS A 331 11.52 18.18 -23.97
C LYS A 331 11.16 16.75 -24.24
N ILE A 332 11.76 15.84 -23.48
CA ILE A 332 11.32 14.46 -23.30
C ILE A 332 10.90 14.28 -21.86
N GLN A 333 9.81 13.58 -21.64
CA GLN A 333 9.35 13.20 -20.31
C GLN A 333 9.13 11.70 -20.32
N LEU A 334 9.70 11.03 -19.34
CA LEU A 334 9.55 9.61 -19.11
C LEU A 334 8.88 9.41 -17.76
N THR A 335 8.14 8.32 -17.62
CA THR A 335 7.58 7.85 -16.36
C THR A 335 7.98 6.41 -16.12
N CYS A 336 8.27 6.08 -14.88
CA CYS A 336 8.51 4.71 -14.48
C CYS A 336 7.19 3.97 -14.31
N ILE A 337 7.01 2.83 -14.98
CA ILE A 337 5.79 2.03 -14.86
C ILE A 337 6.10 0.54 -14.80
N LYS A 338 5.16 -0.24 -14.28
CA LYS A 338 5.16 -1.70 -14.40
C LYS A 338 4.66 -2.09 -15.79
N MET A 339 5.49 -2.83 -16.52
CA MET A 339 5.23 -3.37 -17.85
C MET A 339 4.39 -4.64 -17.75
N ASP A 340 3.87 -5.12 -18.89
CA ASP A 340 2.99 -6.29 -18.94
C ASP A 340 3.70 -7.60 -18.56
N ASN A 341 5.04 -7.63 -18.64
CA ASN A 341 5.87 -8.73 -18.16
C ASN A 341 6.17 -8.67 -16.64
N GLY A 342 5.56 -7.72 -15.92
CA GLY A 342 5.72 -7.50 -14.48
C GLY A 342 6.99 -6.73 -14.08
N GLN A 343 7.90 -6.44 -15.02
CA GLN A 343 9.11 -5.65 -14.75
C GLN A 343 8.82 -4.15 -14.83
N TYR A 344 9.63 -3.33 -14.17
CA TYR A 344 9.54 -1.87 -14.26
C TYR A 344 10.46 -1.33 -15.34
N ASP A 345 9.94 -0.42 -16.17
CA ASP A 345 10.73 0.25 -17.21
C ASP A 345 10.26 1.69 -17.45
N TRP A 346 11.12 2.49 -18.07
CA TRP A 346 10.84 3.85 -18.47
C TRP A 346 10.03 3.87 -19.75
N VAL A 347 8.90 4.56 -19.71
CA VAL A 347 8.09 4.83 -20.91
C VAL A 347 7.99 6.31 -21.17
N GLU A 348 7.89 6.68 -22.43
CA GLU A 348 7.74 8.07 -22.83
C GLU A 348 6.30 8.56 -22.70
N CYS A 349 6.12 9.70 -22.06
CA CYS A 349 4.82 10.33 -21.92
C CYS A 349 4.32 10.86 -23.27
N ASN A 350 3.07 10.53 -23.63
CA ASN A 350 2.40 11.04 -24.84
C ASN A 350 1.91 12.49 -24.67
N ASN A 351 1.84 12.99 -23.44
CA ASN A 351 1.46 14.37 -23.14
C ASN A 351 2.23 14.94 -21.93
N LYS A 352 1.98 16.21 -21.59
CA LYS A 352 2.68 16.93 -20.51
C LYS A 352 2.33 16.45 -19.10
N LYS A 353 1.11 15.95 -18.89
CA LYS A 353 0.66 15.45 -17.59
C LYS A 353 1.21 14.05 -17.31
N CYS A 354 1.59 13.34 -18.36
CA CYS A 354 1.99 11.94 -18.34
C CYS A 354 0.89 11.01 -17.81
N ASP A 355 -0.37 11.37 -18.05
CA ASP A 355 -1.54 10.52 -17.83
C ASP A 355 -1.84 9.63 -19.05
N ALA A 356 -1.07 9.78 -20.14
CA ALA A 356 -1.07 8.88 -21.29
C ALA A 356 0.36 8.56 -21.74
N PHE A 357 0.62 7.29 -22.03
CA PHE A 357 1.90 6.77 -22.50
C PHE A 357 1.68 5.42 -23.20
N ASP A 358 2.61 5.06 -24.09
CA ASP A 358 2.64 3.72 -24.69
C ASP A 358 3.51 2.81 -23.82
N ARG A 359 3.04 1.60 -23.50
CA ARG A 359 3.79 0.59 -22.71
C ARG A 359 4.92 -0.05 -23.52
N CYS A 360 5.81 0.77 -24.05
CA CYS A 360 6.99 0.34 -24.77
C CYS A 360 8.24 0.92 -24.08
N PRO A 361 9.23 0.09 -23.74
CA PRO A 361 10.50 0.56 -23.18
C PRO A 361 11.09 1.70 -24.02
N TRP A 362 11.35 2.84 -23.39
CA TRP A 362 11.93 4.00 -24.07
C TRP A 362 13.38 3.71 -24.49
N LEU A 363 14.14 3.03 -23.63
CA LEU A 363 15.56 2.76 -23.80
C LEU A 363 15.85 1.42 -24.51
N ASN A 364 15.15 1.21 -25.62
CA ASN A 364 15.38 0.07 -26.50
C ASN A 364 16.70 0.20 -27.29
N GLU A 365 17.18 -0.89 -27.89
CA GLU A 365 18.43 -0.92 -28.65
C GLU A 365 18.56 0.17 -29.74
N PRO A 366 17.52 0.45 -30.56
CA PRO A 366 17.57 1.57 -31.50
C PRO A 366 17.81 2.94 -30.84
N MET A 367 17.16 3.19 -29.69
CA MET A 367 17.34 4.43 -28.94
C MET A 367 18.76 4.52 -28.38
N ARG A 368 19.26 3.45 -27.75
CA ARG A 368 20.64 3.37 -27.23
C ARG A 368 21.69 3.70 -28.29
N ARG A 369 21.52 3.17 -29.51
CA ARG A 369 22.48 3.40 -30.61
C ARG A 369 22.47 4.82 -31.17
N ASN A 370 21.40 5.59 -30.97
CA ASN A 370 21.21 6.89 -31.62
C ASN A 370 20.92 8.01 -30.63
N ILE A 371 21.17 7.80 -29.35
CA ILE A 371 20.68 8.69 -28.28
C ILE A 371 21.25 10.11 -28.46
N ASP A 372 22.52 10.24 -28.82
CA ASP A 372 23.18 11.53 -29.07
C ASP A 372 22.59 12.24 -30.29
N THR A 373 22.27 11.48 -31.33
CA THR A 373 21.72 12.01 -32.58
C THR A 373 20.28 12.48 -32.40
N ILE A 374 19.54 11.81 -31.51
CA ILE A 374 18.13 12.08 -31.22
C ILE A 374 18.00 13.23 -30.22
N LEU A 375 18.74 13.20 -29.12
CA LEU A 375 18.51 14.08 -27.98
C LEU A 375 19.07 15.48 -28.18
N CYS A 376 20.31 15.64 -28.67
CA CYS A 376 20.85 16.93 -29.07
C CYS A 376 21.91 16.75 -30.15
N PRO A 377 21.57 16.87 -31.46
CA PRO A 377 22.56 16.75 -32.51
C PRO A 377 23.63 17.83 -32.35
N PHE A 378 24.90 17.40 -32.26
CA PHE A 378 26.05 18.27 -32.24
C PHE A 378 25.99 19.28 -33.39
N PRO A 379 26.41 20.54 -33.18
CA PRO A 379 26.66 21.43 -34.30
C PRO A 379 27.75 20.80 -35.17
N LEU A 380 27.40 20.49 -36.43
CA LEU A 380 28.37 20.18 -37.47
C LEU A 380 29.29 21.38 -37.72
#